data_AF-A0A0R1JPH3-F1
#
_entry.id   AF-A0A0R1JPH3-F1
#
_cell.length_a   1.000
_cell.length_b   1.000
_cell.length_c   1.000
_cell.angle_alpha   90.00
_cell.angle_beta   90.00
_cell.angle_gamma   90.00
#
_symmetry.space_group_name_H-M   'P 1'
#
loop_
_entity.id
_entity.type
_entity.pdbx_description
1 polymer ?
#
loop_
_entity_poly.entity_id
_entity_poly.type
_entity_poly.pdbx_seq_one_letter_code
_entity_poly.pdbx_strand_id
1 'polypeptide(L)'
;MKKSFSYLLVVLTAVVVLLAGVFLVSQQHLANTTTRTAKVKPSRPKQTVTPLTAAALTKNPKLKYASVIYYGIHYSKIQRWQEASNVKRGWQVQLDRVQGTTRYSVWPDQHIQASHKNLEPNWFTLSGRQVTYHSFIVHSNGDYTVLKVSQAQLLKRINHDQAGQRVRKMLVRLSVLDER
;
A
#
# COMPACT_ATOMS: atom_id res chain seq x y z
N MET A 1 31.91 73.25 18.12
CA MET A 1 32.39 72.89 16.77
C MET A 1 32.78 71.41 16.72
N LYS A 2 32.35 70.71 15.66
CA LYS A 2 32.82 69.39 15.13
C LYS A 2 32.15 68.06 15.50
N LYS A 3 31.35 67.89 16.58
CA LYS A 3 30.81 66.54 16.92
C LYS A 3 29.37 66.23 16.50
N SER A 4 28.49 67.23 16.40
CA SER A 4 27.06 67.02 16.03
C SER A 4 26.81 66.90 14.53
N PHE A 5 27.75 67.40 13.70
CA PHE A 5 27.64 67.36 12.23
C PHE A 5 28.04 65.98 11.65
N SER A 6 28.89 65.23 12.36
CA SER A 6 29.33 63.89 11.92
C SER A 6 28.25 62.82 12.09
N TYR A 7 27.41 62.91 13.14
CA TYR A 7 26.32 61.93 13.34
C TYR A 7 25.18 62.11 12.33
N LEU A 8 24.86 63.36 11.95
CA LEU A 8 23.83 63.63 10.95
C LEU A 8 24.24 63.11 9.56
N LEU A 9 25.53 63.21 9.21
CA LEU A 9 26.07 62.75 7.93
C LEU A 9 26.09 61.21 7.84
N VAL A 10 26.45 60.52 8.93
CA VAL A 10 26.50 59.05 9.00
C VAL A 10 25.10 58.44 8.92
N VAL A 11 24.11 59.04 9.59
CA VAL A 11 22.70 58.59 9.54
C VAL A 11 22.09 58.84 8.16
N LEU A 12 22.39 59.97 7.50
CA LEU A 12 21.91 60.24 6.15
C LEU A 12 22.46 59.23 5.13
N THR A 13 23.75 58.86 5.23
CA THR A 13 24.35 57.85 4.35
C THR A 13 23.78 56.44 4.58
N ALA A 14 23.46 56.08 5.83
CA ALA A 14 22.87 54.77 6.13
C ALA A 14 21.43 54.61 5.58
N VAL A 15 20.64 55.70 5.59
CA VAL A 15 19.27 55.70 5.04
C VAL A 15 19.25 55.64 3.51
N VAL A 16 20.20 56.29 2.84
CA VAL A 16 20.32 56.22 1.36
C VAL A 16 20.77 54.83 0.88
N VAL A 17 21.66 54.15 1.62
CA VAL A 17 22.09 52.78 1.29
C VAL A 17 20.95 51.76 1.51
N LEU A 18 20.12 51.95 2.53
CA LEU A 18 18.96 51.07 2.79
C LEU A 18 17.83 51.25 1.76
N LEU A 19 17.62 52.46 1.23
CA LEU A 19 16.59 52.71 0.20
C LEU A 19 17.03 52.26 -1.21
N ALA A 20 18.33 52.33 -1.53
CA ALA A 20 18.86 51.80 -2.79
C ALA A 20 18.89 50.26 -2.83
N GLY A 21 19.02 49.60 -1.67
CA GLY A 21 19.01 48.13 -1.57
C GLY A 21 17.64 47.49 -1.86
N VAL A 22 16.54 48.17 -1.56
CA VAL A 22 15.18 47.64 -1.75
C VAL A 22 14.69 47.80 -3.19
N PHE A 23 15.18 48.79 -3.94
CA PHE A 23 14.73 49.02 -5.32
C PHE A 23 15.40 48.11 -6.36
N LEU A 24 16.59 47.55 -6.05
CA LEU A 24 17.32 46.67 -6.98
C LEU A 24 16.89 45.20 -6.94
N VAL A 25 16.10 44.78 -5.94
CA VAL A 25 15.59 43.39 -5.85
C VAL A 25 14.22 43.21 -6.52
N SER A 26 13.49 44.30 -6.80
CA SER A 26 12.13 44.21 -7.38
C SER A 26 12.07 44.19 -8.90
N GLN A 27 13.18 44.39 -9.62
CA GLN A 27 13.17 44.57 -11.09
C GLN A 27 13.68 43.34 -11.89
N GLN A 28 13.98 42.22 -11.24
CA GLN A 28 14.44 41.00 -11.94
C GLN A 28 13.32 40.05 -12.41
N HIS A 29 12.06 40.48 -12.41
CA HIS A 29 10.93 39.69 -12.93
C HIS A 29 10.29 40.28 -14.18
N LEU A 30 11.06 40.88 -15.09
CA LEU A 30 10.59 41.23 -16.44
C LEU A 30 11.68 41.03 -17.48
N ALA A 31 11.99 39.78 -17.82
CA ALA A 31 12.42 39.36 -19.15
C ALA A 31 12.71 37.85 -19.13
N ASN A 32 11.77 37.08 -19.67
CA ASN A 32 12.00 35.98 -20.61
C ASN A 32 10.74 35.11 -20.66
N THR A 33 9.72 35.61 -21.36
CA THR A 33 8.68 34.74 -21.92
C THR A 33 9.30 34.01 -23.11
N THR A 34 10.18 33.06 -22.83
CA THR A 34 10.52 32.03 -23.81
C THR A 34 9.27 31.19 -23.95
N THR A 35 8.64 31.22 -25.11
CA THR A 35 7.55 30.31 -25.49
C THR A 35 8.12 28.89 -25.48
N ARG A 36 8.21 28.28 -24.30
CA ARG A 36 8.55 26.88 -24.14
C ARG A 36 7.34 26.13 -24.66
N THR A 37 7.41 25.71 -25.93
CA THR A 37 6.60 24.61 -26.43
C THR A 37 6.77 23.49 -25.42
N ALA A 38 5.75 23.28 -24.59
CA ALA A 38 5.71 22.17 -23.68
C ALA A 38 5.77 20.94 -24.57
N LYS A 39 6.94 20.26 -24.60
CA LYS A 39 6.99 18.88 -25.08
C LYS A 39 5.97 18.14 -24.25
N VAL A 40 4.82 17.85 -24.86
CA VAL A 40 3.80 16.98 -24.29
C VAL A 40 4.53 15.68 -23.99
N LYS A 41 4.83 15.47 -22.72
CA LYS A 41 5.38 14.20 -22.25
C LYS A 41 4.41 13.15 -22.76
N PRO A 42 4.84 12.16 -23.57
CA PRO A 42 3.92 11.18 -24.11
C PRO A 42 3.11 10.60 -22.95
N SER A 43 1.81 10.83 -22.98
CA SER A 43 0.86 10.30 -22.01
C SER A 43 1.09 8.80 -21.99
N ARG A 44 1.66 8.28 -20.91
CA ARG A 44 1.86 6.84 -20.72
C ARG A 44 0.50 6.20 -21.02
N PRO A 45 0.40 5.25 -21.96
CA PRO A 45 -0.89 4.66 -22.30
C PRO A 45 -1.56 4.20 -21.02
N LYS A 46 -2.80 4.65 -20.79
CA LYS A 46 -3.61 4.22 -19.64
C LYS A 46 -3.63 2.71 -19.67
N GLN A 47 -2.90 2.10 -18.75
CA GLN A 47 -2.74 0.66 -18.71
C GLN A 47 -4.12 0.08 -18.37
N THR A 48 -4.79 -0.54 -19.34
CA THR A 48 -6.10 -1.15 -19.13
C THR A 48 -5.96 -2.26 -18.10
N VAL A 49 -6.43 -2.01 -16.88
CA VAL A 49 -6.40 -3.01 -15.81
C VAL A 49 -7.49 -4.02 -16.07
N THR A 50 -7.12 -5.24 -16.48
CA THR A 50 -8.08 -6.34 -16.60
C THR A 50 -8.67 -6.67 -15.23
N PRO A 51 -10.00 -6.54 -15.04
CA PRO A 51 -10.63 -6.84 -13.75
C PRO A 51 -10.48 -8.32 -13.40
N LEU A 52 -10.53 -8.62 -12.10
CA LEU A 52 -10.64 -9.99 -11.62
C LEU A 52 -12.10 -10.45 -11.73
N THR A 53 -12.31 -11.70 -12.14
CA THR A 53 -13.65 -12.28 -12.31
C THR A 53 -13.80 -13.53 -11.47
N ALA A 54 -15.04 -13.84 -11.09
CA ALA A 54 -15.34 -15.06 -10.33
C ALA A 54 -14.85 -16.32 -11.07
N ALA A 55 -15.04 -16.38 -12.39
CA ALA A 55 -14.57 -17.48 -13.22
C ALA A 55 -13.04 -17.64 -13.18
N ALA A 56 -12.29 -16.55 -13.18
CA ALA A 56 -10.83 -16.59 -13.06
C ALA A 56 -10.38 -17.15 -11.71
N LEU A 57 -11.06 -16.76 -10.62
CA LEU A 57 -10.78 -17.28 -9.27
C LEU A 57 -11.13 -18.77 -9.14
N THR A 58 -12.21 -19.23 -9.79
CA THR A 58 -12.58 -20.65 -9.82
C THR A 58 -11.54 -21.49 -10.56
N LYS A 59 -11.06 -21.02 -11.71
CA LYS A 59 -10.09 -21.74 -12.54
C LYS A 59 -8.66 -21.72 -11.99
N ASN A 60 -8.32 -20.75 -11.14
CA ASN A 60 -6.97 -20.56 -10.62
C ASN A 60 -6.96 -20.42 -9.09
N PRO A 61 -6.68 -21.52 -8.35
CA PRO A 61 -6.63 -21.51 -6.89
C PRO A 61 -5.61 -20.51 -6.32
N LYS A 62 -4.42 -20.39 -6.91
CA LYS A 62 -3.42 -19.39 -6.46
C LYS A 62 -3.94 -17.96 -6.62
N LEU A 63 -4.64 -17.65 -7.71
CA LEU A 63 -5.26 -16.34 -7.90
C LEU A 63 -6.35 -16.09 -6.87
N LYS A 64 -7.15 -17.12 -6.54
CA LYS A 64 -8.15 -17.06 -5.46
C LYS A 64 -7.48 -16.75 -4.12
N TYR A 65 -6.45 -17.49 -3.72
CA TYR A 65 -5.76 -17.26 -2.45
C TYR A 65 -5.10 -15.89 -2.40
N ALA A 66 -4.41 -15.47 -3.48
CA ALA A 66 -3.84 -14.13 -3.56
C ALA A 66 -4.91 -13.03 -3.43
N SER A 67 -6.09 -13.22 -4.03
CA SER A 67 -7.20 -12.27 -3.91
C SER A 67 -7.75 -12.19 -2.48
N VAL A 68 -7.85 -13.34 -1.80
CA VAL A 68 -8.24 -13.43 -0.37
C VAL A 68 -7.22 -12.74 0.52
N ILE A 69 -5.93 -13.03 0.34
CA ILE A 69 -4.83 -12.42 1.10
C ILE A 69 -4.78 -10.91 0.89
N TYR A 70 -4.86 -10.45 -0.36
CA TYR A 70 -4.89 -9.02 -0.68
C TYR A 70 -6.05 -8.32 0.01
N TYR A 71 -7.25 -8.92 0.00
CA TYR A 71 -8.40 -8.36 0.69
C TYR A 71 -8.20 -8.34 2.20
N GLY A 72 -7.69 -9.42 2.78
CA GLY A 72 -7.35 -9.53 4.19
C GLY A 72 -6.44 -8.38 4.63
N ILE A 73 -5.33 -8.17 3.91
CA ILE A 73 -4.34 -7.12 4.21
C ILE A 73 -4.94 -5.71 4.10
N HIS A 74 -5.71 -5.42 3.04
CA HIS A 74 -6.06 -4.05 2.68
C HIS A 74 -7.46 -3.60 3.15
N TYR A 75 -8.39 -4.53 3.37
CA TYR A 75 -9.81 -4.19 3.57
C TYR A 75 -10.46 -4.83 4.79
N SER A 76 -9.86 -5.86 5.40
CA SER A 76 -10.46 -6.52 6.57
C SER A 76 -10.53 -5.62 7.81
N LYS A 77 -9.64 -4.62 7.90
CA LYS A 77 -9.37 -3.81 9.10
C LYS A 77 -8.88 -4.62 10.32
N ILE A 78 -8.49 -5.88 10.13
CA ILE A 78 -7.90 -6.72 11.17
C ILE A 78 -6.39 -6.43 11.21
N GLN A 79 -5.88 -5.89 12.31
CA GLN A 79 -4.48 -5.45 12.45
C GLN A 79 -3.48 -6.54 12.08
N ARG A 80 -3.68 -7.76 12.57
CA ARG A 80 -2.78 -8.89 12.30
C ARG A 80 -2.73 -9.28 10.81
N TRP A 81 -3.78 -9.03 10.02
CA TRP A 81 -3.70 -9.19 8.57
C TRP A 81 -2.81 -8.13 7.91
N GLN A 82 -2.67 -6.95 8.51
CA GLN A 82 -1.75 -5.91 8.03
C GLN A 82 -0.28 -6.30 8.31
N GLU A 83 0.00 -7.06 9.37
CA GLU A 83 1.33 -7.63 9.62
C GLU A 83 1.75 -8.62 8.53
N ALA A 84 0.77 -9.27 7.88
CA ALA A 84 1.01 -10.12 6.72
C ALA A 84 1.30 -9.33 5.43
N SER A 85 1.42 -8.00 5.46
CA SER A 85 1.62 -7.16 4.27
C SER A 85 3.04 -7.18 3.68
N ASN A 86 3.99 -7.96 4.23
CA ASN A 86 5.37 -7.98 3.73
C ASN A 86 5.50 -8.63 2.34
N VAL A 87 5.22 -7.83 1.32
CA VAL A 87 5.28 -8.20 -0.10
C VAL A 87 6.65 -8.71 -0.56
N LYS A 88 7.75 -8.40 0.15
CA LYS A 88 9.10 -8.82 -0.24
C LYS A 88 9.34 -10.30 0.04
N ARG A 89 8.89 -10.77 1.21
CA ARG A 89 9.01 -12.19 1.62
C ARG A 89 7.90 -13.05 1.01
N GLY A 90 6.78 -12.44 0.65
CA GLY A 90 5.66 -13.16 0.05
C GLY A 90 4.85 -13.93 1.10
N TRP A 91 4.15 -14.97 0.63
CA TRP A 91 3.24 -15.75 1.45
C TRP A 91 3.34 -17.24 1.16
N GLN A 92 3.26 -18.04 2.22
CA GLN A 92 3.01 -19.47 2.13
C GLN A 92 1.60 -19.75 2.62
N VAL A 93 0.79 -20.40 1.78
CA VAL A 93 -0.54 -20.88 2.15
C VAL A 93 -0.44 -22.37 2.44
N GLN A 94 -0.56 -22.74 3.70
CA GLN A 94 -0.59 -24.12 4.15
C GLN A 94 -2.06 -24.57 4.26
N LEU A 95 -2.35 -25.76 3.72
CA LEU A 95 -3.69 -26.34 3.70
C LEU A 95 -3.73 -27.52 4.66
N ASP A 96 -4.69 -27.46 5.57
CA ASP A 96 -4.85 -28.43 6.66
C ASP A 96 -6.36 -28.72 6.85
N ARG A 97 -6.71 -29.94 7.27
CA ARG A 97 -8.10 -30.32 7.57
C ARG A 97 -8.38 -30.17 9.06
N VAL A 98 -9.35 -29.33 9.41
CA VAL A 98 -9.79 -29.12 10.79
C VAL A 98 -11.31 -29.29 10.83
N GLN A 99 -11.78 -30.26 11.60
CA GLN A 99 -13.22 -30.54 11.81
C GLN A 99 -14.01 -30.64 10.48
N GLY A 100 -13.45 -31.36 9.50
CA GLY A 100 -14.08 -31.56 8.19
C GLY A 100 -13.96 -30.37 7.22
N THR A 101 -13.46 -29.21 7.67
CA THR A 101 -13.26 -28.02 6.83
C THR A 101 -11.78 -27.85 6.47
N THR A 102 -11.50 -27.35 5.27
CA THR A 102 -10.11 -26.95 4.92
C THR A 102 -9.79 -25.59 5.52
N ARG A 103 -8.78 -25.55 6.39
CA ARG A 103 -8.13 -24.34 6.89
C ARG A 103 -7.01 -23.94 5.92
N TYR A 104 -6.95 -22.65 5.59
CA TYR A 104 -5.91 -22.06 4.75
C TYR A 104 -5.07 -21.12 5.60
N SER A 105 -4.00 -21.64 6.18
CA SER A 105 -3.07 -20.93 7.05
C SER A 105 -2.11 -20.07 6.23
N VAL A 106 -2.05 -18.77 6.49
CA VAL A 106 -1.28 -17.77 5.72
C VAL A 106 -0.11 -17.27 6.54
N TRP A 107 1.09 -17.67 6.12
CA TRP A 107 2.35 -17.23 6.70
C TRP A 107 2.94 -16.05 5.91
N PRO A 108 3.50 -15.02 6.59
CA PRO A 108 4.07 -13.82 5.94
C PRO A 108 5.49 -14.03 5.39
N ASP A 109 5.76 -15.22 4.87
CA ASP A 109 6.97 -15.59 4.15
C ASP A 109 6.70 -16.82 3.27
N GLN A 110 7.01 -16.73 1.97
CA GLN A 110 6.84 -17.79 0.98
C GLN A 110 7.64 -19.06 1.29
N HIS A 111 8.73 -18.95 2.03
CA HIS A 111 9.67 -20.04 2.33
C HIS A 111 9.84 -20.26 3.83
N ILE A 112 8.84 -19.88 4.63
CA ILE A 112 8.88 -20.13 6.08
C ILE A 112 9.10 -21.62 6.35
N GLN A 113 10.04 -21.89 7.26
CA GLN A 113 10.38 -23.23 7.73
C GLN A 113 9.59 -23.54 9.00
N ALA A 114 9.37 -24.82 9.29
CA ALA A 114 8.62 -25.25 10.46
C ALA A 114 9.18 -24.67 11.78
N SER A 115 10.50 -24.57 11.90
CA SER A 115 11.19 -23.98 13.06
C SER A 115 10.90 -22.49 13.31
N HIS A 116 10.32 -21.79 12.33
CA HIS A 116 9.95 -20.38 12.45
C HIS A 116 8.43 -20.18 12.66
N LYS A 117 7.64 -21.25 12.71
CA LYS A 117 6.18 -21.23 12.91
C LYS A 117 5.82 -21.19 14.41
N ASN A 118 6.33 -20.18 15.11
CA ASN A 118 6.22 -20.09 16.58
C ASN A 118 4.95 -19.37 17.06
N LEU A 119 4.23 -18.72 16.15
CA LEU A 119 2.99 -18.01 16.44
C LEU A 119 1.94 -18.44 15.43
N GLU A 120 0.68 -18.53 15.85
CA GLU A 120 -0.39 -18.93 14.97
C GLU A 120 -0.53 -17.99 13.76
N PRO A 121 -0.65 -18.51 12.52
CA PRO A 121 -0.81 -17.65 11.35
C PRO A 121 -2.22 -17.05 11.30
N ASN A 122 -2.41 -16.00 10.50
CA ASN A 122 -3.76 -15.69 10.05
C ASN A 122 -4.26 -16.84 9.17
N TRP A 123 -5.56 -17.12 9.21
CA TRP A 123 -6.10 -18.17 8.36
C TRP A 123 -7.48 -17.81 7.86
N PHE A 124 -7.94 -18.54 6.85
CA PHE A 124 -9.30 -18.42 6.37
C PHE A 124 -9.89 -19.78 6.03
N THR A 125 -11.21 -19.82 5.90
CA THR A 125 -11.95 -20.96 5.34
C THR A 125 -12.75 -20.52 4.13
N LEU A 126 -13.05 -21.47 3.25
CA LEU A 126 -13.88 -21.26 2.07
C LEU A 126 -15.11 -22.16 2.18
N SER A 127 -16.30 -21.57 2.11
CA SER A 127 -17.58 -22.28 2.02
C SER A 127 -18.40 -21.70 0.89
N GLY A 128 -18.56 -22.46 -0.20
CA GLY A 128 -19.16 -21.97 -1.43
C GLY A 128 -18.48 -20.70 -1.95
N ARG A 129 -19.21 -19.58 -1.98
CA ARG A 129 -18.72 -18.26 -2.38
C ARG A 129 -18.39 -17.34 -1.21
N GLN A 130 -18.31 -17.86 0.01
CA GLN A 130 -17.97 -17.09 1.21
C GLN A 130 -16.54 -17.40 1.66
N VAL A 131 -15.84 -16.35 2.08
CA VAL A 131 -14.56 -16.38 2.76
C VAL A 131 -14.80 -16.01 4.22
N THR A 132 -14.32 -16.83 5.15
CA THR A 132 -14.31 -16.48 6.57
C THR A 132 -12.86 -16.31 6.99
N TYR A 133 -12.47 -15.10 7.37
CA TYR A 133 -11.17 -14.78 7.93
C TYR A 133 -11.17 -15.05 9.42
N HIS A 134 -10.09 -15.62 9.92
CA HIS A 134 -9.84 -15.86 11.32
C HIS A 134 -8.45 -15.32 11.66
N SER A 135 -8.38 -14.56 12.73
CA SER A 135 -7.15 -13.91 13.16
C SER A 135 -7.03 -14.00 14.67
N PHE A 136 -6.00 -14.69 15.14
CA PHE A 136 -5.77 -14.91 16.57
C PHE A 136 -5.52 -13.57 17.28
N ILE A 137 -6.08 -13.39 18.47
CA ILE A 137 -5.85 -12.21 19.31
C ILE A 137 -4.71 -12.54 20.28
N VAL A 138 -3.59 -11.82 20.17
CA VAL A 138 -2.43 -12.03 21.07
C VAL A 138 -2.83 -11.65 22.51
N HIS A 139 -2.39 -12.43 23.49
CA HIS A 139 -2.75 -12.30 24.91
C HIS A 139 -4.25 -12.52 25.21
N SER A 140 -4.97 -13.18 24.30
CA SER A 140 -6.31 -13.71 24.58
C SER A 140 -6.24 -15.19 24.98
N ASN A 141 -7.29 -15.69 25.64
CA ASN A 141 -7.45 -17.11 25.98
C ASN A 141 -7.95 -17.93 24.78
N GLY A 142 -7.30 -17.79 23.61
CA GLY A 142 -7.69 -18.50 22.39
C GLY A 142 -8.73 -17.80 21.54
N ASP A 143 -8.95 -16.49 21.71
CA ASP A 143 -9.96 -15.74 20.98
C ASP A 143 -9.50 -15.36 19.58
N TYR A 144 -10.50 -15.19 18.70
CA TYR A 144 -10.29 -14.80 17.31
C TYR A 144 -11.16 -13.62 16.94
N THR A 145 -10.58 -12.72 16.15
CA THR A 145 -11.38 -11.83 15.30
C THR A 145 -11.83 -12.61 14.07
N VAL A 146 -13.15 -12.65 13.83
CA VAL A 146 -13.76 -13.35 12.69
C VAL A 146 -14.44 -12.35 11.77
N LEU A 147 -14.15 -12.45 10.47
CA LEU A 147 -14.79 -11.63 9.44
C LEU A 147 -15.28 -12.50 8.29
N LYS A 148 -16.57 -12.36 7.92
CA LYS A 148 -17.18 -13.05 6.79
C LYS A 148 -17.33 -12.10 5.60
N VAL A 149 -16.88 -12.52 4.43
CA VAL A 149 -16.93 -11.72 3.19
C VAL A 149 -17.33 -12.63 2.04
N SER A 150 -18.27 -12.18 1.20
CA SER A 150 -18.57 -12.88 -0.05
C SER A 150 -17.48 -12.63 -1.10
N GLN A 151 -17.26 -13.61 -1.97
CA GLN A 151 -16.39 -13.47 -3.14
C GLN A 151 -16.80 -12.27 -4.01
N ALA A 152 -18.10 -11.96 -4.09
CA ALA A 152 -18.61 -10.81 -4.80
C ALA A 152 -18.16 -9.48 -4.17
N GLN A 153 -18.27 -9.33 -2.85
CA GLN A 153 -17.79 -8.13 -2.13
C GLN A 153 -16.28 -7.97 -2.27
N LEU A 154 -15.54 -9.08 -2.16
CA LEU A 154 -14.09 -9.10 -2.33
C LEU A 154 -13.69 -8.60 -3.73
N LEU A 155 -14.27 -9.19 -4.78
CA LEU A 155 -13.99 -8.81 -6.16
C LEU A 155 -14.41 -7.37 -6.46
N LYS A 156 -15.57 -6.95 -5.97
CA LYS A 156 -16.06 -5.57 -6.10
C LYS A 156 -15.02 -4.60 -5.55
N ARG A 157 -14.50 -4.85 -4.35
CA ARG A 157 -13.54 -3.93 -3.72
C ARG A 157 -12.19 -3.91 -4.44
N ILE A 158 -11.63 -5.07 -4.78
CA ILE A 158 -10.34 -5.16 -5.49
C ILE A 158 -10.43 -4.48 -6.87
N ASN A 159 -11.52 -4.69 -7.59
CA ASN A 159 -11.71 -4.11 -8.93
C ASN A 159 -12.00 -2.62 -8.87
N HIS A 160 -12.79 -2.15 -7.89
CA HIS A 160 -13.02 -0.73 -7.66
C HIS A 160 -11.70 0.03 -7.49
N ASP A 161 -10.76 -0.54 -6.73
CA ASP A 161 -9.44 0.07 -6.49
C ASP A 161 -8.40 -0.27 -7.58
N GLN A 162 -8.85 -0.85 -8.71
CA GLN A 162 -8.04 -1.26 -9.86
C GLN A 162 -6.82 -2.11 -9.48
N ALA A 163 -6.95 -2.92 -8.42
CA ALA A 163 -5.84 -3.65 -7.82
C ALA A 163 -5.55 -5.01 -8.49
N GLY A 164 -6.26 -5.36 -9.57
CA GLY A 164 -6.13 -6.67 -10.22
C GLY A 164 -4.71 -7.01 -10.67
N GLN A 165 -3.92 -6.04 -11.14
CA GLN A 165 -2.51 -6.30 -11.49
C GLN A 165 -1.63 -6.50 -10.26
N ARG A 166 -1.93 -5.85 -9.13
CA ARG A 166 -1.19 -6.07 -7.86
C ARG A 166 -1.42 -7.49 -7.37
N VAL A 167 -2.68 -7.95 -7.38
CA VAL A 167 -3.03 -9.33 -7.02
C VAL A 167 -2.31 -10.34 -7.92
N ARG A 168 -2.32 -10.13 -9.25
CA ARG A 168 -1.59 -11.02 -10.18
C ARG A 168 -0.09 -11.09 -9.91
N LYS A 169 0.53 -9.98 -9.50
CA LYS A 169 1.95 -9.95 -9.10
C LYS A 169 2.22 -10.70 -7.80
N MET A 170 1.24 -10.90 -6.92
CA MET A 170 1.43 -11.70 -5.71
C MET A 170 1.64 -13.18 -6.01
N LEU A 171 1.17 -13.69 -7.16
CA LEU A 171 1.25 -15.13 -7.50
C LEU A 171 2.69 -15.66 -7.53
N VAL A 172 3.65 -14.84 -7.98
CA VAL A 172 5.07 -15.22 -8.02
C VAL A 172 5.69 -15.30 -6.63
N ARG A 173 5.08 -14.61 -5.65
CA ARG A 173 5.47 -14.59 -4.24
C ARG A 173 4.56 -15.44 -3.36
N LEU A 174 3.78 -16.34 -3.97
CA LEU A 174 2.83 -17.20 -3.28
C LEU A 174 3.22 -18.67 -3.47
N SER A 175 3.58 -19.34 -2.39
CA SER A 175 3.72 -20.80 -2.33
C SER A 175 2.46 -21.41 -1.71
N VAL A 176 2.17 -22.66 -2.09
CA VAL A 176 1.06 -23.44 -1.53
C VAL A 176 1.66 -24.75 -1.07
N LEU A 177 1.42 -25.09 0.20
CA LEU A 177 1.82 -26.34 0.82
C LEU A 177 0.54 -27.10 1.17
N ASP A 178 0.34 -28.29 0.61
CA ASP A 178 -0.85 -29.10 0.84
C ASP A 178 -0.48 -30.31 1.71
N GLU A 179 -1.01 -30.35 2.93
CA GLU A 179 -0.74 -31.40 3.93
C GLU A 179 -2.02 -32.18 4.29
N ARG A 180 -3.05 -32.09 3.45
CA ARG A 180 -4.35 -32.74 3.65
C ARG A 180 -4.37 -34.20 3.21
#